data_AF-A0A1V6SI49-F1
#
_entry.id   AF-A0A1V6SI49-F1
#
_cell.length_a   1.000
_cell.length_b   1.000
_cell.length_c   1.000
_cell.angle_alpha   90.00
_cell.angle_beta   90.00
_cell.angle_gamma   90.00
#
_symmetry.space_group_name_H-M   'P 1'
#
loop_
_entity.id
_entity.type
_entity.pdbx_description
1 polymer ?
#
loop_
_entity_poly.entity_id
_entity_poly.type
_entity_poly.pdbx_seq_one_letter_code
_entity_poly.pdbx_strand_id
1 'polypeptide(L)'
;MSLLAITHCHQPITTLSEEQLELLTEIRVRCDERAYARAQIMEEGWSIMHTVGMVISLTYRNGFPWPKFLWALEQRMVMLVNEMVALGASDKYDQDMARMLWEQW
;
A
#
# COMPACT_ATOMS: atom_id res chain seq x y z
N MET A 1 -16.57 22.18 59.46
CA MET A 1 -16.93 22.07 58.02
C MET A 1 -15.64 21.88 57.23
N SER A 2 -15.27 20.62 56.98
CA SER A 2 -14.11 20.29 56.14
C SER A 2 -14.50 20.35 54.68
N LEU A 3 -13.94 21.32 53.95
CA LEU A 3 -13.90 21.31 52.50
C LEU A 3 -12.81 20.33 52.08
N LEU A 4 -13.21 19.13 51.66
CA LEU A 4 -12.36 18.18 50.94
C LEU A 4 -11.94 18.84 49.63
N ALA A 5 -10.67 19.25 49.56
CA ALA A 5 -10.02 19.60 48.32
C ALA A 5 -10.01 18.38 47.42
N ILE A 6 -10.85 18.38 46.39
CA ILE A 6 -10.74 17.45 45.27
C ILE A 6 -9.51 17.93 44.47
N THR A 7 -8.33 17.44 44.85
CA THR A 7 -7.15 17.49 43.98
C THR A 7 -7.40 16.53 42.83
N HIS A 8 -8.03 17.04 41.77
CA HIS A 8 -8.05 16.38 40.48
C HIS A 8 -6.59 16.16 40.08
N CYS A 9 -6.12 14.92 40.06
CA CYS A 9 -4.86 14.56 39.46
C CYS A 9 -4.94 14.93 37.98
N HIS A 10 -4.40 16.09 37.61
CA HIS A 10 -4.02 16.36 36.23
C HIS A 10 -2.89 15.39 35.91
N GLN A 11 -3.22 14.21 35.40
CA GLN A 11 -2.27 13.50 34.55
C GLN A 11 -2.07 14.40 33.33
N PRO A 12 -0.84 14.89 33.07
CA PRO A 12 -0.55 15.57 31.83
C PRO A 12 -0.94 14.63 30.70
N ILE A 13 -1.70 15.11 29.73
CA ILE A 13 -1.86 14.39 28.47
C ILE A 13 -0.46 14.28 27.90
N THR A 14 0.13 13.09 27.93
CA THR A 14 1.39 12.80 27.27
C THR A 14 1.19 13.21 25.82
N THR A 15 1.99 14.14 25.31
CA THR A 15 1.95 14.54 23.89
C THR A 15 3.09 13.83 23.17
N LEU A 16 2.87 13.44 21.91
CA LEU A 16 3.92 12.88 21.05
C LEU A 16 5.06 13.92 20.97
N SER A 17 6.30 13.44 21.00
CA SER A 17 7.43 14.32 20.70
C SER A 17 7.35 14.78 19.24
N GLU A 18 8.04 15.87 18.93
CA GLU A 18 8.16 16.38 17.56
C GLU A 18 8.74 15.31 16.62
N GLU A 19 9.75 14.56 17.09
CA GLU A 19 10.35 13.44 16.35
C GLU A 19 9.33 12.32 16.07
N GLN A 20 8.45 11.99 17.02
CA GLN A 20 7.41 10.98 16.82
C GLN A 20 6.35 11.45 15.81
N LEU A 21 6.00 12.75 15.82
CA LEU A 21 5.08 13.35 14.86
C LEU A 21 5.67 13.39 13.45
N GLU A 22 6.96 13.73 13.32
CA GLU A 22 7.69 13.70 12.06
C GLU A 22 7.72 12.28 11.48
N LEU A 23 8.07 11.29 12.29
CA LEU A 23 8.10 9.88 11.86
C LEU A 23 6.72 9.37 11.42
N LEU A 24 5.65 9.72 12.13
CA LEU A 24 4.28 9.39 11.71
C LEU A 24 3.89 10.05 10.39
N THR A 25 4.37 11.29 10.17
CA THR A 25 4.15 12.00 8.91
C THR A 25 4.87 11.31 7.76
N GLU A 26 6.12 10.91 7.94
CA GLU A 26 6.86 10.12 6.95
C GLU A 26 6.17 8.80 6.63
N ILE A 27 5.75 8.05 7.66
CA ILE A 27 5.02 6.79 7.50
C ILE A 27 3.75 7.00 6.68
N ARG A 28 3.01 8.09 6.95
CA ARG A 28 1.80 8.43 6.19
C ARG A 28 2.12 8.70 4.72
N VAL A 29 3.12 9.54 4.44
CA VAL A 29 3.53 9.85 3.06
C VAL A 29 3.90 8.56 2.31
N ARG A 30 4.73 7.70 2.92
CA ARG A 30 5.09 6.41 2.31
C ARG A 30 3.89 5.49 2.09
N CYS A 31 2.93 5.46 3.02
CA CYS A 31 1.69 4.71 2.85
C CYS A 31 0.86 5.21 1.66
N ASP A 32 0.72 6.52 1.51
CA ASP A 32 -0.03 7.14 0.41
C ASP A 32 0.65 6.87 -0.94
N GLU A 33 1.99 7.00 -1.01
CA GLU A 33 2.78 6.66 -2.19
C GLU A 33 2.62 5.18 -2.59
N ARG A 34 2.65 4.25 -1.61
CA ARG A 34 2.43 2.83 -1.87
C ARG A 34 1.00 2.54 -2.31
N ALA A 35 0.00 3.19 -1.71
CA ALA A 35 -1.39 3.04 -2.13
C ALA A 35 -1.58 3.49 -3.59
N TYR A 36 -0.95 4.60 -3.96
CA TYR A 36 -0.92 5.07 -5.34
C TYR A 36 -0.23 4.06 -6.28
N ALA A 37 0.95 3.55 -5.91
CA ALA A 37 1.66 2.55 -6.70
C ALA A 37 0.84 1.26 -6.90
N ARG A 38 0.12 0.80 -5.86
CA ARG A 38 -0.81 -0.34 -5.97
C ARG A 38 -1.93 -0.09 -6.97
N ALA A 39 -2.50 1.10 -6.95
CA ALA A 39 -3.56 1.48 -7.90
C ALA A 39 -3.04 1.42 -9.34
N GLN A 40 -1.84 1.94 -9.60
CA GLN A 40 -1.21 1.89 -10.92
C GLN A 40 -0.93 0.45 -11.38
N ILE A 41 -0.37 -0.39 -10.51
CA ILE A 41 -0.11 -1.80 -10.81
C ILE A 41 -1.41 -2.55 -11.17
N MET A 42 -2.48 -2.30 -10.41
CA MET A 42 -3.80 -2.90 -10.66
C MET A 42 -4.41 -2.41 -11.98
N GLU A 43 -4.31 -1.12 -12.28
CA GLU A 43 -4.79 -0.54 -13.53
C GLU A 43 -4.06 -1.13 -14.73
N GLU A 44 -2.73 -1.26 -14.65
CA GLU A 44 -1.93 -1.87 -15.71
C GLU A 44 -2.29 -3.35 -15.89
N GLY A 45 -2.43 -4.09 -14.78
CA GLY A 45 -2.84 -5.49 -14.83
C GLY A 45 -4.22 -5.69 -15.46
N TRP A 46 -5.16 -4.81 -15.15
CA TRP A 46 -6.47 -4.80 -15.80
C TRP A 46 -6.36 -4.54 -17.31
N SER A 47 -5.55 -3.57 -17.73
CA SER A 47 -5.30 -3.26 -19.14
C SER A 47 -4.70 -4.44 -19.91
N ILE A 48 -3.75 -5.16 -19.30
CA ILE A 48 -3.17 -6.38 -19.86
C ILE A 48 -4.23 -7.46 -20.04
N MET A 49 -5.03 -7.73 -19.01
CA MET A 49 -6.09 -8.73 -19.08
C MET A 49 -7.15 -8.39 -20.14
N HIS A 50 -7.53 -7.12 -20.24
CA HIS A 50 -8.42 -6.65 -21.30
C HIS A 50 -7.81 -6.89 -22.69
N THR A 51 -6.52 -6.59 -22.86
CA THR A 51 -5.79 -6.80 -24.12
C THR A 51 -5.71 -8.28 -24.49
N VAL A 52 -5.43 -9.16 -23.53
CA VAL A 52 -5.46 -10.62 -23.72
C VAL A 52 -6.85 -11.07 -24.20
N GLY A 53 -7.92 -10.58 -23.56
CA GLY A 53 -9.30 -10.90 -23.97
C GLY A 53 -9.61 -10.48 -25.41
N MET A 54 -9.13 -9.31 -25.84
CA MET A 54 -9.25 -8.86 -27.24
C MET A 54 -8.49 -9.78 -28.20
N VAL A 55 -7.24 -10.14 -27.86
CA VAL A 55 -6.43 -11.04 -28.71
C VAL A 55 -7.07 -12.42 -28.83
N ILE A 56 -7.60 -12.99 -27.74
CA ILE A 56 -8.31 -14.28 -27.76
C ILE A 56 -9.54 -14.18 -28.67
N SER A 57 -10.29 -13.08 -28.58
CA SER A 57 -11.47 -12.86 -29.42
C SER A 57 -11.12 -12.73 -30.91
N LEU A 58 -10.01 -12.06 -31.23
CA LEU A 58 -9.53 -11.89 -32.60
C LEU A 58 -8.94 -13.19 -33.18
N THR A 59 -8.21 -13.96 -32.37
CA THR A 59 -7.66 -15.26 -32.78
C THR A 59 -8.74 -16.27 -33.06
N TYR A 60 -9.80 -16.30 -32.25
CA TYR A 60 -10.97 -17.14 -32.52
C TYR A 60 -11.62 -16.82 -33.88
N ARG A 61 -11.64 -15.54 -34.29
CA ARG A 61 -12.21 -15.11 -35.58
C ARG A 61 -11.28 -15.31 -36.77
N ASN A 62 -9.97 -15.07 -36.60
CA ASN A 62 -9.03 -14.91 -37.71
C ASN A 62 -7.91 -15.98 -37.77
N GLY A 63 -7.87 -16.91 -36.81
CA GLY A 63 -7.00 -18.09 -36.83
C GLY A 63 -5.50 -17.87 -36.58
N PHE A 64 -5.04 -16.63 -36.36
CA PHE A 64 -3.61 -16.34 -36.20
C PHE A 64 -3.24 -15.94 -34.76
N PRO A 65 -2.71 -16.86 -33.93
CA PRO A 65 -2.15 -16.50 -32.63
C PRO A 65 -0.93 -15.60 -32.80
N TRP A 66 -0.72 -14.69 -31.86
CA TRP A 66 0.49 -13.88 -31.73
C TRP A 66 1.28 -14.32 -30.49
N PRO A 67 1.97 -15.48 -30.50
CA PRO A 67 2.57 -16.06 -29.31
C PRO A 67 3.58 -15.15 -28.62
N LYS A 68 4.41 -14.43 -29.40
CA LYS A 68 5.40 -13.48 -28.85
C LYS A 68 4.74 -12.32 -28.11
N PHE A 69 3.59 -11.85 -28.60
CA PHE A 69 2.85 -10.77 -27.95
C PHE A 69 2.21 -11.26 -26.65
N LEU A 70 1.57 -12.43 -26.66
CA LEU A 70 1.00 -13.04 -25.46
C LEU A 70 2.07 -13.33 -24.40
N TRP A 71 3.24 -13.83 -24.82
CA TRP A 71 4.37 -14.02 -23.93
C TRP A 71 4.85 -12.70 -23.30
N ALA A 72 4.96 -11.62 -24.08
CA ALA A 72 5.35 -10.32 -23.54
C ALA A 72 4.34 -9.80 -22.50
N LEU A 73 3.05 -9.98 -22.74
CA LEU A 73 1.99 -9.63 -21.78
C LEU A 73 2.10 -10.46 -20.49
N GLU A 74 2.33 -11.77 -20.63
CA GLU A 74 2.55 -12.66 -19.48
C GLU A 74 3.77 -12.23 -18.64
N GLN A 75 4.90 -11.95 -19.30
CA GLN A 75 6.10 -11.46 -18.62
C GLN A 75 5.85 -10.14 -17.87
N ARG A 76 5.08 -9.21 -18.47
CA ARG A 76 4.72 -7.98 -17.77
C ARG A 76 3.83 -8.25 -16.56
N MET A 77 2.87 -9.18 -16.68
CA MET A 77 2.01 -9.58 -15.58
C MET A 77 2.79 -10.18 -14.40
N VAL A 78 3.81 -10.99 -14.69
CA VAL A 78 4.74 -11.52 -13.67
C VAL A 78 5.52 -10.39 -12.99
N MET A 79 6.03 -9.40 -13.75
CA MET A 79 6.72 -8.24 -13.18
C MET A 79 5.81 -7.42 -12.26
N LEU A 80 4.56 -7.19 -12.66
CA LEU A 80 3.57 -6.48 -11.83
C LEU A 80 3.28 -7.20 -10.51
N VAL A 81 3.20 -8.53 -10.52
CA VAL A 81 3.06 -9.33 -9.28
C VAL A 81 4.29 -9.15 -8.38
N ASN A 82 5.49 -9.19 -8.94
CA ASN A 82 6.72 -8.98 -8.17
C ASN A 82 6.79 -7.57 -7.56
N GLU A 83 6.40 -6.54 -8.33
CA GLU A 83 6.30 -5.15 -7.85
C GLU A 83 5.29 -5.06 -6.68
N MET A 84 4.13 -5.70 -6.79
CA MET A 84 3.11 -5.72 -5.74
C MET A 84 3.62 -6.39 -4.45
N VAL A 85 4.36 -7.50 -4.57
CA VAL A 85 4.97 -8.19 -3.44
C VAL A 85 6.02 -7.32 -2.76
N ALA A 86 6.85 -6.63 -3.54
CA ALA A 86 7.86 -5.71 -3.01
C ALA A 86 7.23 -4.56 -2.19
N LEU A 87 6.10 -4.00 -2.67
CA LEU A 87 5.35 -2.99 -1.91
C LEU A 87 4.82 -3.54 -0.58
N GLY A 88 4.37 -4.80 -0.55
CA GLY A 88 3.87 -5.46 0.66
C GLY A 88 4.92 -5.68 1.75
N ALA A 89 6.18 -5.94 1.38
CA ALA A 89 7.27 -6.07 2.35
C ALA A 89 7.54 -4.75 3.10
N SER A 90 7.41 -3.61 2.40
CA SER A 90 7.59 -2.29 2.99
C SER A 90 6.44 -1.88 3.92
N ASP A 91 5.20 -2.31 3.64
CA ASP A 91 4.03 -2.04 4.50
C ASP A 91 4.21 -2.60 5.91
N LYS A 92 4.73 -3.83 6.03
CA LYS A 92 4.87 -4.48 7.32
C LYS A 92 5.79 -3.71 8.25
N TYR A 93 6.91 -3.22 7.72
CA TYR A 93 7.87 -2.43 8.49
C TYR A 93 7.24 -1.13 9.02
N ASP A 94 6.53 -0.40 8.17
CA ASP A 94 5.88 0.86 8.54
C ASP A 94 4.71 0.65 9.53
N GLN A 95 3.96 -0.44 9.40
CA GLN A 95 2.92 -0.83 10.35
C GLN A 95 3.49 -1.21 11.71
N ASP A 96 4.60 -1.96 11.74
CA ASP A 96 5.31 -2.32 12.96
C ASP A 96 5.85 -1.06 13.67
N MET A 97 6.42 -0.13 12.90
CA MET A 97 6.92 1.15 13.42
C MET A 97 5.80 2.02 14.00
N ALA A 98 4.71 2.21 13.26
CA ALA A 98 3.57 3.00 13.74
C ALA A 98 2.98 2.41 15.03
N ARG A 99 2.85 1.08 15.11
CA ARG A 99 2.37 0.38 16.31
C ARG A 99 3.31 0.59 17.51
N MET A 100 4.62 0.49 17.33
CA MET A 100 5.58 0.75 18.41
C MET A 100 5.47 2.18 18.96
N LEU A 101 5.19 3.16 18.10
CA LEU A 101 4.96 4.55 18.54
C LEU A 101 3.67 4.70 19.35
N TRP A 102 2.61 3.99 18.97
CA TRP A 102 1.34 4.00 19.70
C TRP A 102 1.39 3.26 21.04
N GLU A 103 2.22 2.22 21.17
CA GLU A 103 2.41 1.47 22.42
C GLU A 103 3.26 2.23 23.46
N GLN A 104 4.00 3.24 23.02
CA GLN A 104 4.80 4.13 23.88
C GLN A 104 3.97 5.31 24.44
N TRP A 105 2.67 5.35 24.17
CA TRP A 105 1.73 6.42 24.50
C TRP A 105 0.60 5.90 25.40
#